data_AF-A0AAD5ZQH7-F1
#
_entry.id   AF-A0AAD5ZQH7-F1
#
_cell.length_a   1.000
_cell.length_b   1.000
_cell.length_c   1.000
_cell.angle_alpha   90.00
_cell.angle_beta   90.00
_cell.angle_gamma   90.00
#
_symmetry.space_group_name_H-M   'P 1'
#
loop_
_entity.id
_entity.type
_entity.pdbx_description
1 polymer ?
#
loop_
_entity_poly.entity_id
_entity_poly.type
_entity_poly.pdbx_seq_one_letter_code
_entity_poly.pdbx_strand_id
1 'polypeptide(L)'
;MGMVDLRKEWEKEALYAMEKATNVDIPKRVKFYAKEAAFFLMVSLDGFTSNEVCLHYLFGSNNSDSLVLGSAISKLDGSELTSLVKYLVKWLEKYWNFPDASRIPKLGKYTSVLHLKECSNVPSIGSILKAFGVVLDTNFSYWVLNPDIRDEIEKGEDLAHMLALESGFCAQVGEVIEQLKAKKDEEAK
;
A
#
# COMPACT_ATOMS: atom_id res chain seq x y z
N MET A 1 18.42 2.85 -15.08
CA MET A 1 17.04 2.44 -15.42
C MET A 1 16.15 3.64 -15.17
N GLY A 2 15.41 4.09 -16.18
CA GLY A 2 14.56 5.29 -16.05
C GLY A 2 13.21 4.98 -15.41
N MET A 3 12.46 6.03 -15.03
CA MET A 3 11.14 5.89 -14.40
C MET A 3 10.12 5.16 -15.30
N VAL A 4 10.22 5.36 -16.62
CA VAL A 4 9.39 4.67 -17.62
C VAL A 4 9.76 3.18 -17.70
N ASP A 5 11.04 2.83 -17.60
CA ASP A 5 11.47 1.43 -17.62
C ASP A 5 11.00 0.70 -16.36
N LEU A 6 10.98 1.40 -15.22
CA LEU A 6 10.46 0.87 -13.96
C LEU A 6 9.00 0.49 -14.06
N ARG A 7 8.17 1.40 -14.57
CA ARG A 7 6.74 1.13 -14.80
C ARG A 7 6.55 -0.08 -15.73
N LYS A 8 7.35 -0.21 -16.78
CA LYS A 8 7.27 -1.36 -17.70
C LYS A 8 7.59 -2.68 -17.02
N GLU A 9 8.53 -2.73 -16.07
CA GLU A 9 8.79 -3.95 -15.31
C GLU A 9 7.62 -4.31 -14.38
N TRP A 10 6.99 -3.32 -13.74
CA TRP A 10 5.76 -3.55 -12.98
C TRP A 10 4.62 -4.08 -13.86
N GLU A 11 4.41 -3.48 -15.03
CA GLU A 11 3.40 -3.91 -16.01
C GLU A 11 3.66 -5.34 -16.49
N LYS A 12 4.92 -5.68 -16.77
CA LYS A 12 5.33 -7.03 -17.17
C LYS A 12 5.09 -8.07 -16.07
N GLU A 13 5.40 -7.75 -14.82
CA GLU A 13 5.08 -8.62 -13.70
C GLU A 13 3.58 -8.77 -13.47
N ALA A 14 2.80 -7.70 -13.65
CA ALA A 14 1.35 -7.73 -13.54
C ALA A 14 0.74 -8.67 -14.60
N LEU A 15 1.17 -8.54 -15.85
CA LEU A 15 0.74 -9.39 -16.96
C LEU A 15 1.11 -10.86 -16.72
N TYR A 16 2.35 -11.13 -16.28
CA TYR A 16 2.76 -12.50 -15.94
C TYR A 16 1.90 -13.10 -14.82
N ALA A 17 1.59 -12.32 -13.78
CA ALA A 17 0.70 -12.77 -12.70
C ALA A 17 -0.71 -13.07 -13.23
N MET A 18 -1.25 -12.23 -14.13
CA MET A 18 -2.57 -12.46 -14.75
C MET A 18 -2.60 -13.73 -15.63
N GLU A 19 -1.55 -13.97 -16.42
CA GLU A 19 -1.42 -15.19 -17.22
C GLU A 19 -1.44 -16.44 -16.33
N LYS A 20 -0.64 -16.44 -15.25
CA LYS A 20 -0.66 -17.53 -14.27
C LYS A 20 -2.02 -17.66 -13.59
N ALA A 21 -2.67 -16.55 -13.24
CA ALA A 21 -3.98 -16.54 -12.58
C ALA A 21 -5.10 -17.17 -13.42
N THR A 22 -4.96 -17.25 -14.74
CA THR A 22 -5.94 -17.84 -15.65
C THR A 22 -5.57 -19.26 -16.09
N ASN A 23 -4.28 -19.61 -16.05
CA ASN A 23 -3.76 -20.92 -16.47
C ASN A 23 -4.46 -22.09 -15.74
N VAL A 24 -4.88 -23.11 -16.48
CA VAL A 24 -5.60 -24.29 -15.98
C VAL A 24 -4.68 -25.41 -15.52
N ASP A 25 -3.43 -25.42 -15.97
CA ASP A 25 -2.43 -26.47 -15.76
C ASP A 25 -1.56 -26.25 -14.52
N ILE A 26 -1.75 -25.13 -13.80
CA ILE A 26 -0.99 -24.83 -12.58
C ILE A 26 -1.75 -25.23 -11.31
N PRO A 27 -1.03 -25.57 -10.22
CA PRO A 27 -1.67 -25.91 -8.95
C PRO A 27 -2.60 -24.79 -8.45
N LYS A 28 -3.75 -25.15 -7.88
CA LYS A 28 -4.76 -24.20 -7.34
C LYS A 28 -4.15 -23.14 -6.42
N ARG A 29 -3.17 -23.54 -5.60
CA ARG A 29 -2.45 -22.64 -4.68
C ARG A 29 -1.62 -21.58 -5.42
N VAL A 30 -0.95 -21.97 -6.50
CA VAL A 30 -0.18 -21.04 -7.35
C VAL A 30 -1.14 -20.07 -8.05
N LYS A 31 -2.28 -20.58 -8.54
CA LYS A 31 -3.34 -19.76 -9.15
C LYS A 31 -3.92 -18.74 -8.17
N PHE A 32 -4.12 -19.13 -6.92
CA PHE A 32 -4.55 -18.23 -5.84
C PHE A 32 -3.55 -17.08 -5.64
N TYR A 33 -2.26 -17.40 -5.44
CA TYR A 33 -1.24 -16.36 -5.29
C TYR A 33 -1.07 -15.49 -6.52
N ALA A 34 -1.25 -16.05 -7.72
CA ALA A 34 -1.17 -15.31 -8.96
C ALA A 34 -2.32 -14.29 -9.11
N LYS A 35 -3.54 -14.66 -8.67
CA LYS A 35 -4.68 -13.73 -8.62
C LYS A 35 -4.43 -12.59 -7.65
N GLU A 36 -3.96 -12.90 -6.45
CA GLU A 36 -3.61 -11.88 -5.45
C GLU A 36 -2.50 -10.95 -5.97
N ALA A 37 -1.40 -11.50 -6.49
CA ALA A 37 -0.30 -10.71 -7.02
C ALA A 37 -0.73 -9.83 -8.21
N ALA A 38 -1.52 -10.37 -9.14
CA ALA A 38 -2.07 -9.59 -10.25
C ALA A 38 -2.91 -8.43 -9.75
N PHE A 39 -3.78 -8.68 -8.77
CA PHE A 39 -4.59 -7.62 -8.17
C PHE A 39 -3.74 -6.53 -7.54
N PHE A 40 -2.76 -6.86 -6.69
CA PHE A 40 -1.91 -5.86 -6.04
C PHE A 40 -1.11 -5.05 -7.06
N LEU A 41 -0.47 -5.70 -8.04
CA LEU A 41 0.31 -5.00 -9.07
C LEU A 41 -0.56 -4.08 -9.91
N MET A 42 -1.78 -4.50 -10.25
CA MET A 42 -2.72 -3.67 -11.01
C MET A 42 -3.21 -2.47 -10.18
N VAL A 43 -3.53 -2.66 -8.90
CA VAL A 43 -3.91 -1.56 -7.99
C VAL A 43 -2.76 -0.55 -7.84
N SER A 44 -1.52 -1.02 -7.79
CA SER A 44 -0.33 -0.17 -7.74
C SER A 44 -0.06 0.58 -9.05
N LEU A 45 -0.51 0.09 -10.20
CA LEU A 45 -0.28 0.77 -11.48
C LEU A 45 -1.41 1.73 -11.84
N ASP A 46 -2.64 1.38 -11.46
CA ASP A 46 -3.84 2.10 -11.87
C ASP A 46 -3.92 3.51 -11.27
N GLY A 47 -3.97 4.53 -12.12
CA GLY A 47 -4.05 5.93 -11.73
C GLY A 47 -2.73 6.57 -11.26
N PHE A 48 -1.63 5.81 -11.28
CA PHE A 48 -0.29 6.32 -10.95
C PHE A 48 0.52 6.66 -12.21
N THR A 49 1.23 7.78 -12.14
CA THR A 49 2.22 8.20 -13.14
C THR A 49 3.52 7.41 -12.98
N SER A 50 4.37 7.41 -14.01
CA SER A 50 5.67 6.72 -13.93
C SER A 50 6.56 7.23 -12.79
N ASN A 51 6.48 8.53 -12.47
CA ASN A 51 7.23 9.13 -11.37
C ASN A 51 6.70 8.65 -10.02
N GLU A 52 5.37 8.53 -9.88
CA GLU A 52 4.74 7.99 -8.68
C GLU A 52 5.03 6.51 -8.48
N VAL A 53 5.13 5.72 -9.56
CA VAL A 53 5.55 4.32 -9.47
C VAL A 53 6.95 4.17 -8.87
N CYS A 54 7.85 5.14 -9.09
CA CYS A 54 9.15 5.15 -8.40
C CYS A 54 9.02 5.32 -6.89
N LEU A 55 8.02 6.06 -6.41
CA LEU A 55 7.78 6.26 -4.99
C LEU A 55 7.31 4.98 -4.29
N HIS A 56 6.76 4.00 -5.02
CA HIS A 56 6.44 2.68 -4.45
C HIS A 56 7.67 2.05 -3.80
N TYR A 57 8.86 2.18 -4.37
CA TYR A 57 10.08 1.63 -3.76
C TYR A 57 10.45 2.31 -2.45
N LEU A 58 10.24 3.63 -2.39
CA LEU A 58 10.51 4.39 -1.16
C LEU A 58 9.59 3.93 -0.03
N PHE A 59 8.29 3.80 -0.31
CA PHE A 59 7.27 3.52 0.72
C PHE A 59 6.93 2.03 0.89
N GLY A 60 7.33 1.18 -0.06
CA GLY A 60 7.22 -0.28 -0.01
C GLY A 60 8.41 -0.94 0.66
N SER A 61 9.59 -0.30 0.63
CA SER A 61 10.73 -0.80 1.40
C SER A 61 10.55 -0.50 2.90
N ASN A 62 10.87 -1.46 3.76
CA ASN A 62 10.89 -1.27 5.22
C ASN A 62 12.04 -0.34 5.70
N ASN A 63 12.69 0.39 4.80
CA ASN A 63 14.00 1.00 5.03
C ASN A 63 13.95 2.47 5.47
N SER A 64 12.80 3.12 5.50
CA SER A 64 12.73 4.53 5.89
C SER A 64 12.43 4.70 7.39
N ASP A 65 13.48 5.00 8.16
CA ASP A 65 13.36 5.65 9.47
C ASP A 65 12.58 6.96 9.31
N SER A 66 11.63 7.22 10.22
CA SER A 66 10.83 8.45 10.23
C SER A 66 11.71 9.70 10.23
N LEU A 67 12.86 9.65 10.93
CA LEU A 67 13.78 10.79 11.03
C LEU A 67 14.46 11.10 9.69
N VAL A 68 14.90 10.05 8.99
CA VAL A 68 15.53 10.18 7.66
C VAL A 68 14.50 10.67 6.65
N LEU A 69 13.29 10.10 6.70
CA LEU A 69 12.18 10.50 5.84
C LEU A 69 11.79 11.97 6.07
N GLY A 70 11.64 12.39 7.33
CA GLY A 70 11.35 13.77 7.68
C GLY A 70 12.44 14.74 7.21
N SER A 71 13.72 14.37 7.35
CA SER A 71 14.84 15.17 6.84
C SER A 71 14.89 15.27 5.31
N ALA A 72 14.39 14.27 4.58
CA ALA A 72 14.27 14.34 3.13
C ALA A 72 13.09 15.21 2.72
N ILE A 73 11.95 15.03 3.39
CA ILE A 73 10.72 15.80 3.15
C ILE A 73 10.92 17.29 3.41
N SER A 74 11.67 17.68 4.46
CA SER A 74 11.90 19.10 4.79
C SER A 74 12.70 19.87 3.73
N LYS A 75 13.27 19.16 2.75
CA LYS A 75 14.00 19.76 1.62
C LYS A 75 13.16 19.92 0.37
N LEU A 76 11.95 19.36 0.35
CA LEU A 76 11.05 19.48 -0.78
C LEU A 76 10.52 20.90 -0.88
N ASP A 77 10.41 21.41 -2.12
CA ASP A 77 9.68 22.64 -2.35
C ASP A 77 8.16 22.43 -2.26
N GLY A 78 7.39 23.52 -2.33
CA GLY A 78 5.93 23.44 -2.20
C GLY A 78 5.23 22.59 -3.27
N SER A 79 5.75 22.57 -4.50
CA SER A 79 5.19 21.78 -5.60
C SER A 79 5.50 20.29 -5.44
N GLU A 80 6.74 19.96 -5.06
CA GLU A 80 7.17 18.60 -4.75
C GLU A 80 6.39 18.04 -3.56
N LEU A 81 6.28 18.83 -2.50
CA LEU A 81 5.54 18.50 -1.30
C LEU A 81 4.05 18.30 -1.60
N THR A 82 3.46 19.13 -2.47
CA THR A 82 2.08 18.96 -2.91
C THR A 82 1.88 17.67 -3.69
N SER A 83 2.82 17.34 -4.57
CA SER A 83 2.78 16.11 -5.35
C SER A 83 2.91 14.87 -4.46
N LEU A 84 3.74 14.94 -3.41
CA LEU A 84 3.88 13.87 -2.43
C LEU A 84 2.59 13.64 -1.64
N VAL A 85 1.93 14.69 -1.16
CA VAL A 85 0.63 14.56 -0.46
C VAL A 85 -0.40 13.88 -1.37
N LYS A 86 -0.55 14.34 -2.61
CA LYS A 86 -1.47 13.73 -3.57
C LYS A 86 -1.17 12.25 -3.81
N TYR A 87 0.10 11.88 -3.92
CA TYR A 87 0.50 10.49 -4.04
C TYR A 87 0.10 9.65 -2.81
N LEU A 88 0.30 10.15 -1.59
CA LEU A 88 -0.07 9.45 -0.36
C LEU A 88 -1.59 9.31 -0.24
N VAL A 89 -2.35 10.36 -0.55
CA VAL A 89 -3.82 10.34 -0.51
C VAL A 89 -4.38 9.37 -1.55
N LYS A 90 -3.84 9.32 -2.77
CA LYS A 90 -4.20 8.28 -3.75
C LYS A 90 -4.04 6.86 -3.18
N TRP A 91 -2.97 6.61 -2.45
CA TRP A 91 -2.78 5.30 -1.79
C TRP A 91 -3.83 5.03 -0.71
N LEU A 92 -4.17 6.02 0.11
CA LEU A 92 -5.25 5.89 1.10
C LEU A 92 -6.60 5.60 0.42
N GLU A 93 -6.89 6.27 -0.70
CA GLU A 93 -8.08 5.97 -1.51
C GLU A 93 -8.06 4.54 -2.06
N LYS A 94 -6.91 4.03 -2.52
CA LYS A 94 -6.79 2.64 -2.97
C LYS A 94 -7.13 1.67 -1.84
N TYR A 95 -6.59 1.86 -0.63
CA TYR A 95 -6.90 0.97 0.48
C TYR A 95 -8.36 1.04 0.92
N TRP A 96 -8.96 2.22 0.88
CA TRP A 96 -10.37 2.40 1.20
C TRP A 96 -11.29 1.74 0.17
N ASN A 97 -11.04 1.96 -1.12
CA ASN A 97 -11.87 1.41 -2.20
C ASN A 97 -11.64 -0.10 -2.41
N PHE A 98 -10.45 -0.58 -2.04
CA PHE A 98 -10.05 -1.97 -2.22
C PHE A 98 -9.55 -2.53 -0.88
N PRO A 99 -10.43 -2.93 0.06
CA PRO A 99 -10.02 -3.46 1.35
C PRO A 99 -9.10 -4.68 1.24
N ASP A 100 -9.24 -5.50 0.20
CA ASP A 100 -8.32 -6.62 -0.07
C ASP A 100 -6.90 -6.15 -0.41
N ALA A 101 -6.71 -4.91 -0.89
CA ALA A 101 -5.41 -4.30 -1.11
C ALA A 101 -4.65 -4.06 0.20
N SER A 102 -5.36 -3.89 1.32
CA SER A 102 -4.77 -3.72 2.66
C SER A 102 -4.19 -5.03 3.22
N ARG A 103 -4.64 -6.18 2.71
CA ARG A 103 -4.32 -7.50 3.24
C ARG A 103 -3.02 -8.09 2.74
N ILE A 104 -2.20 -7.33 1.99
CA ILE A 104 -1.01 -7.79 1.25
C ILE A 104 -0.32 -8.94 2.00
N PRO A 105 -0.59 -10.20 1.61
CA PRO A 105 -0.05 -11.34 2.32
C PRO A 105 1.47 -11.30 2.25
N LYS A 106 2.12 -11.67 3.35
CA LYS A 106 3.58 -11.79 3.53
C LYS A 106 4.32 -11.99 2.20
N LEU A 107 4.89 -10.89 1.69
CA LEU A 107 5.61 -10.72 0.41
C LEU A 107 6.45 -11.94 0.00
N GLY A 108 7.06 -12.63 0.97
CA GLY A 108 7.91 -13.79 0.74
C GLY A 108 7.26 -14.93 -0.05
N LYS A 109 5.93 -15.03 -0.11
CA LYS A 109 5.24 -16.09 -0.87
C LYS A 109 5.17 -15.80 -2.38
N TYR A 110 5.05 -14.53 -2.79
CA TYR A 110 4.99 -14.16 -4.21
C TYR A 110 6.35 -14.28 -4.87
N THR A 111 7.39 -13.81 -4.18
CA THR A 111 8.76 -13.85 -4.69
C THR A 111 9.32 -15.27 -4.72
N SER A 112 8.91 -16.16 -3.81
CA SER A 112 9.37 -17.57 -3.80
C SER A 112 8.61 -18.46 -4.79
N VAL A 113 7.31 -18.24 -4.98
CA VAL A 113 6.48 -19.13 -5.83
C VAL A 113 6.35 -18.61 -7.26
N LEU A 114 6.26 -17.29 -7.45
CA LEU A 114 6.01 -16.67 -8.75
C LEU A 114 7.20 -15.85 -9.26
N HIS A 115 8.24 -15.66 -8.45
CA HIS A 115 9.41 -14.84 -8.77
C HIS A 115 9.09 -13.37 -9.10
N LEU A 116 7.98 -12.86 -8.55
CA LEU A 116 7.55 -11.48 -8.68
C LEU A 116 8.31 -10.62 -7.67
N LYS A 117 9.15 -9.72 -8.16
CA LYS A 117 9.97 -8.82 -7.35
C LYS A 117 9.19 -7.56 -7.01
N GLU A 118 8.35 -7.07 -7.90
CA GLU A 118 7.65 -5.80 -7.73
C GLU A 118 6.50 -5.88 -6.73
N CYS A 119 5.93 -7.07 -6.52
CA CYS A 119 5.02 -7.31 -5.39
C CYS A 119 5.67 -6.95 -4.04
N SER A 120 7.00 -6.99 -3.93
CA SER A 120 7.71 -6.61 -2.71
C SER A 120 7.84 -5.11 -2.49
N ASN A 121 7.58 -4.33 -3.52
CA ASN A 121 7.68 -2.88 -3.50
C ASN A 121 6.31 -2.20 -3.40
N VAL A 122 5.21 -2.96 -3.31
CA VAL A 122 3.89 -2.40 -3.05
C VAL A 122 3.88 -1.81 -1.63
N PRO A 123 3.60 -0.50 -1.47
CA PRO A 123 3.48 0.11 -0.16
C PRO A 123 2.47 -0.63 0.71
N SER A 124 2.74 -0.67 2.01
CA SER A 124 1.76 -1.12 2.99
C SER A 124 0.94 0.06 3.48
N ILE A 125 -0.30 -0.18 3.92
CA ILE A 125 -1.13 0.85 4.55
C ILE A 125 -0.41 1.52 5.73
N GLY A 126 0.32 0.74 6.54
CA GLY A 126 1.11 1.26 7.65
C GLY A 126 2.24 2.17 7.20
N SER A 127 2.94 1.82 6.11
CA SER A 127 3.99 2.66 5.54
C SER A 127 3.44 3.98 5.01
N ILE A 128 2.28 3.95 4.35
CA ILE A 128 1.62 5.14 3.81
C ILE A 128 1.12 6.04 4.93
N LEU A 129 0.42 5.49 5.93
CA LEU A 129 -0.04 6.26 7.10
C LEU A 129 1.12 6.88 7.87
N LYS A 130 2.20 6.12 8.08
CA LYS A 130 3.42 6.63 8.72
C LYS A 130 4.02 7.79 7.93
N ALA A 131 4.16 7.64 6.61
CA ALA A 131 4.68 8.69 5.74
C ALA A 131 3.79 9.93 5.75
N PHE A 132 2.47 9.74 5.70
CA PHE A 132 1.50 10.83 5.78
C PHE A 132 1.63 11.61 7.08
N GLY A 133 1.71 10.93 8.23
CA GLY A 133 1.97 11.58 9.53
C GLY A 133 3.26 12.40 9.53
N VAL A 134 4.37 11.86 9.02
CA VAL A 134 5.65 12.59 8.93
C VAL A 134 5.54 13.85 8.05
N VAL A 135 4.81 13.76 6.93
CA VAL A 135 4.56 14.90 6.03
C VAL A 135 3.78 16.01 6.74
N LEU A 136 2.76 15.65 7.53
CA LEU A 136 1.97 16.59 8.33
C LEU A 136 2.82 17.26 9.41
N ASP A 137 3.55 16.47 10.21
CA ASP A 137 4.38 16.95 11.31
C ASP A 137 5.50 17.89 10.85
N THR A 138 6.13 17.57 9.71
CA THR A 138 7.31 18.31 9.23
C THR A 138 6.95 19.65 8.59
N ASN A 139 5.75 19.77 8.00
CA ASN A 139 5.41 20.91 7.13
C ASN A 139 4.12 21.63 7.54
N PHE A 140 3.71 21.54 8.82
CA PHE A 140 2.49 22.17 9.32
C PHE A 140 2.32 23.64 8.90
N SER A 141 3.41 24.42 8.96
CA SER A 141 3.41 25.83 8.55
C SER A 141 3.08 26.03 7.08
N TYR A 142 3.54 25.14 6.19
CA TYR A 142 3.26 25.22 4.77
C TYR A 142 1.78 24.94 4.49
N TRP A 143 1.16 23.95 5.16
CA TRP A 143 -0.26 23.61 4.99
C TRP A 143 -1.20 24.74 5.40
N VAL A 144 -0.90 25.36 6.54
CA VAL A 144 -1.71 26.48 7.06
C VAL A 144 -1.72 27.65 6.07
N LEU A 145 -0.62 27.86 5.35
CA LEU A 145 -0.43 29.00 4.44
C LEU A 145 -0.89 28.73 3.00
N ASN A 146 -1.13 27.47 2.60
CA ASN A 146 -1.49 27.12 1.24
C ASN A 146 -2.87 26.43 1.22
N PRO A 147 -3.97 27.18 0.97
CA PRO A 147 -5.33 26.63 1.02
C PRO A 147 -5.58 25.59 -0.08
N ASP A 148 -4.89 25.68 -1.22
CA ASP A 148 -5.09 24.79 -2.37
C ASP A 148 -4.75 23.32 -2.09
N ILE A 149 -3.94 23.05 -1.06
CA ILE A 149 -3.63 21.69 -0.62
C ILE A 149 -4.41 21.25 0.62
N ARG A 150 -5.09 22.17 1.29
CA ARG A 150 -5.86 21.87 2.50
C ARG A 150 -6.93 20.81 2.22
N ASP A 151 -7.67 20.94 1.12
CA ASP A 151 -8.72 19.98 0.76
C ASP A 151 -8.16 18.55 0.56
N GLU A 152 -6.96 18.44 -0.02
CA GLU A 152 -6.31 17.14 -0.22
C GLU A 152 -5.84 16.55 1.13
N ILE A 153 -5.35 17.39 2.04
CA ILE A 153 -4.95 16.97 3.39
C ILE A 153 -6.16 16.52 4.19
N GLU A 154 -7.23 17.31 4.23
CA GLU A 154 -8.48 16.98 4.94
C GLU A 154 -9.05 15.65 4.44
N LYS A 155 -9.09 15.46 3.11
CA LYS A 155 -9.47 14.18 2.50
C LYS A 155 -8.57 13.03 2.96
N GLY A 156 -7.26 13.25 3.01
CA GLY A 156 -6.29 12.27 3.50
C GLY A 156 -6.50 11.91 4.97
N GLU A 157 -6.75 12.90 5.82
CA GLU A 157 -7.05 12.72 7.24
C GLU A 157 -8.34 11.93 7.46
N ASP A 158 -9.40 12.25 6.72
CA ASP A 158 -10.67 11.52 6.75
C ASP A 158 -10.48 10.05 6.36
N LEU A 159 -9.77 9.79 5.26
CA LEU A 159 -9.45 8.42 4.82
C LEU A 159 -8.62 7.68 5.87
N ALA A 160 -7.60 8.32 6.43
CA ALA A 160 -6.77 7.73 7.47
C ALA A 160 -7.59 7.37 8.72
N HIS A 161 -8.50 8.26 9.14
CA HIS A 161 -9.40 8.02 10.25
C HIS A 161 -10.37 6.87 9.97
N MET A 162 -10.99 6.83 8.79
CA MET A 162 -11.88 5.74 8.39
C MET A 162 -11.17 4.38 8.36
N LEU A 163 -9.96 4.33 7.77
CA LEU A 163 -9.13 3.12 7.75
C LEU A 163 -8.71 2.68 9.15
N ALA A 164 -8.41 3.63 10.05
CA ALA A 164 -8.09 3.34 11.44
C ALA A 164 -9.29 2.74 12.18
N LEU A 165 -10.49 3.29 12.01
CA LEU A 165 -11.73 2.75 12.57
C LEU A 165 -12.02 1.32 12.07
N GLU A 166 -11.86 1.08 10.76
CA GLU A 166 -12.03 -0.24 10.18
C GLU A 166 -11.03 -1.25 10.76
N SER A 167 -9.76 -0.84 10.95
CA SER A 167 -8.75 -1.70 11.56
C SER A 167 -9.09 -2.07 13.01
N GLY A 168 -9.62 -1.12 13.79
CA GLY A 168 -10.06 -1.35 15.16
C GLY A 168 -11.25 -2.30 15.22
N PHE A 169 -12.21 -2.14 14.30
CA PHE A 169 -13.35 -3.05 14.18
C PHE A 169 -12.91 -4.47 13.77
N CYS A 170 -12.01 -4.59 12.79
CA CYS A 170 -11.46 -5.87 12.35
C CYS A 170 -10.69 -6.59 13.47
N ALA A 171 -9.95 -5.86 14.30
CA ALA A 171 -9.24 -6.41 15.44
C ALA A 171 -10.19 -7.03 16.47
N GLN A 172 -11.29 -6.34 16.79
CA GLN A 172 -12.33 -6.86 17.70
C GLN A 172 -12.98 -8.14 17.15
N VAL A 173 -13.34 -8.15 15.86
CA VAL A 173 -13.87 -9.36 15.22
C VAL A 173 -12.85 -10.50 15.22
N GLY A 174 -11.58 -10.20 14.98
CA GLY A 174 -10.49 -11.16 15.06
C GLY A 174 -10.37 -11.79 16.45
N GLU A 175 -10.45 -10.97 17.51
CA GLU A 175 -10.44 -11.44 18.89
C GLU A 175 -11.63 -12.37 19.18
N VAL A 176 -12.84 -12.03 18.73
CA VAL A 176 -14.03 -12.88 18.87
C VAL A 176 -13.86 -14.21 18.13
N ILE A 177 -13.29 -14.21 16.92
CA ILE A 177 -13.01 -15.43 16.16
C ILE A 177 -12.03 -16.35 16.91
N GLU A 178 -10.97 -15.79 17.49
CA GLU A 178 -10.00 -16.56 18.27
C GLU A 178 -10.64 -17.14 19.54
N GLN A 179 -11.50 -16.37 20.24
CA GLN A 179 -12.27 -16.87 21.38
C GLN A 179 -13.23 -18.01 20.98
N LEU A 180 -13.88 -17.92 19.81
CA LEU A 180 -14.76 -18.98 19.30
C LEU A 180 -14.00 -20.25 18.92
N LYS A 181 -12.81 -20.13 18.32
CA LYS A 181 -11.94 -21.28 18.04
C LYS A 181 -11.49 -21.95 19.33
N ALA A 182 -11.06 -21.18 20.33
CA ALA A 182 -10.63 -21.70 21.62
C ALA A 182 -11.75 -22.50 22.32
N LYS A 183 -12.99 -21.99 22.33
CA LYS A 183 -14.14 -22.71 22.88
C LYS A 183 -14.46 -24.01 22.13
N LYS A 184 -14.39 -23.98 20.80
CA LYS A 184 -14.63 -25.17 19.97
C LYS A 184 -13.60 -26.27 20.22
N ASP A 185 -12.35 -25.89 20.46
CA ASP A 185 -11.27 -26.84 20.77
C ASP A 185 -11.37 -27.40 22.20
N GLU A 186 -12.01 -26.67 23.12
CA GLU A 186 -12.34 -27.16 24.47
C GLU A 186 -13.52 -28.16 24.46
N GLU A 187 -14.54 -27.94 23.63
CA GLU A 187 -15.69 -28.85 23.49
C GLU A 187 -15.38 -30.15 22.71
N ALA A 188 -14.25 -30.19 22.00
CA ALA A 188 -13.80 -31.35 21.23
C ALA A 188 -12.86 -32.30 22.03
N LYS A 189 -12.60 -32.00 23.31
CA LYS A 189 -11.82 -32.82 24.26
C LYS A 189 -12.73 -33.58 25.21
#